data_AF-A0A7C5D0Z0-F1
#
_entry.id   AF-A0A7C5D0Z0-F1
#
_cell.length_a   1.000
_cell.length_b   1.000
_cell.length_c   1.000
_cell.angle_alpha   90.00
_cell.angle_beta   90.00
_cell.angle_gamma   90.00
#
_symmetry.space_group_name_H-M   'P 1'
#
loop_
_entity.id
_entity.type
_entity.pdbx_description
1 polymer ?
#
loop_
_entity_poly.entity_id
_entity_poly.type
_entity_poly.pdbx_seq_one_letter_code
_entity_poly.pdbx_strand_id
1 'polypeptide(L)'
;MLVFIGVGLAMGVAAITSSIGIGIAGSGAAGVTAERPDKFGRLIVYQALPMTQGIYGLLISILVLNFTGLTGGPEIAILKQPFVGWGALAIGIVI
;
A
#
# COMPACT_ATOMS: atom_id res chain seq x y z
N MET A 1 -3.45 21.00 -3.81
CA MET A 1 -2.06 20.62 -4.16
C MET A 1 -1.40 19.77 -3.07
N LEU A 2 -1.40 20.20 -1.80
CA LEU A 2 -0.83 19.42 -0.68
C LEU A 2 -1.38 17.99 -0.55
N VAL A 3 -2.67 17.79 -0.86
CA VAL A 3 -3.32 16.47 -0.81
C VAL A 3 -2.69 15.49 -1.80
N PHE A 4 -2.34 15.91 -3.02
CA PHE A 4 -1.72 15.03 -4.01
C PHE A 4 -0.30 14.60 -3.60
N ILE A 5 0.46 15.53 -3.02
CA ILE A 5 1.81 15.24 -2.50
C ILE A 5 1.70 14.29 -1.31
N GLY A 6 0.77 14.53 -0.38
CA GLY A 6 0.53 13.66 0.77
C GLY A 6 0.10 12.25 0.38
N VAL A 7 -0.81 12.11 -0.59
CA VAL A 7 -1.24 10.81 -1.13
C VAL A 7 -0.11 10.10 -1.86
N GLY A 8 0.69 10.81 -2.67
CA GLY A 8 1.84 10.22 -3.36
C GLY A 8 2.90 9.70 -2.39
N LEU A 9 3.20 10.46 -1.33
CA LEU A 9 4.12 10.05 -0.27
C LEU A 9 3.57 8.85 0.52
N ALA A 10 2.28 8.87 0.86
CA ALA A 10 1.58 7.77 1.52
C ALA A 10 1.66 6.46 0.73
N MET A 11 1.37 6.50 -0.58
CA MET A 11 1.51 5.34 -1.47
C MET A 11 2.93 4.81 -1.51
N GLY A 12 3.91 5.73 -1.61
CA GLY A 12 5.32 5.37 -1.69
C GLY A 12 5.80 4.65 -0.43
N VAL A 13 5.44 5.15 0.75
CA VAL A 13 5.79 4.54 2.04
C VAL A 13 5.14 3.16 2.18
N ALA A 14 3.83 3.05 1.93
CA ALA A 14 3.13 1.76 2.01
C ALA A 14 3.71 0.71 1.04
N ALA A 15 4.11 1.12 -0.17
CA ALA A 15 4.75 0.24 -1.15
C ALA A 15 6.14 -0.25 -0.69
N ILE A 16 6.94 0.62 -0.07
CA ILE A 16 8.25 0.26 0.48
C ILE A 16 8.09 -0.74 1.64
N THR A 17 7.20 -0.46 2.59
CA THR A 17 6.95 -1.33 3.74
C THR A 17 6.47 -2.72 3.32
N SER A 18 5.56 -2.80 2.33
CA SER A 18 5.09 -4.08 1.80
C SER A 18 6.18 -4.87 1.07
N SER A 19 7.06 -4.19 0.32
CA SER A 19 8.16 -4.83 -0.42
C SER A 19 9.18 -5.49 0.52
N ILE A 20 9.44 -4.90 1.68
CA ILE A 20 10.31 -5.47 2.71
C ILE A 20 9.73 -6.80 3.23
N GLY A 21 8.44 -6.84 3.53
CA GLY A 21 7.76 -8.06 3.99
C GLY A 21 7.79 -9.19 2.96
N ILE A 22 7.60 -8.85 1.67
CA ILE A 22 7.70 -9.82 0.57
C ILE A 22 9.14 -10.34 0.41
N GLY A 23 10.15 -9.48 0.56
CA GLY A 23 11.56 -9.89 0.50
C GLY A 23 11.96 -10.89 1.60
N ILE A 24 11.48 -10.66 2.83
CA ILE A 24 11.72 -11.58 3.96
C ILE A 24 11.02 -12.92 3.72
N ALA A 25 9.73 -12.90 3.33
CA ALA A 25 9.00 -14.14 3.04
C ALA A 25 9.59 -14.90 1.83
N GLY A 26 10.01 -14.17 0.79
CA GLY A 26 10.61 -14.74 -0.42
C GLY A 26 11.99 -15.37 -0.18
N SER A 27 12.84 -14.74 0.62
CA SER A 27 14.15 -15.32 0.98
C SER A 27 14.01 -16.62 1.78
N GLY A 28 13.07 -16.68 2.74
CA GLY A 28 12.74 -17.92 3.45
C GLY A 28 12.14 -19.00 2.53
N ALA A 29 11.24 -18.59 1.63
CA ALA A 29 10.63 -19.48 0.64
C ALA A 29 11.67 -20.06 -0.33
N ALA A 30 12.64 -19.26 -0.78
CA ALA A 30 13.71 -19.72 -1.66
C ALA A 30 14.60 -20.78 -0.99
N GLY A 31 14.94 -20.59 0.29
CA GLY A 31 15.69 -21.58 1.07
C GLY A 31 14.94 -22.91 1.20
N VAL A 32 13.65 -22.88 1.54
CA VAL A 32 12.85 -24.11 1.67
C VAL A 32 12.62 -24.78 0.30
N THR A 33 12.48 -24.00 -0.77
CA THR A 33 12.34 -24.54 -2.13
C THR A 33 13.59 -25.26 -2.60
N ALA A 34 14.78 -24.79 -2.21
CA ALA A 34 16.06 -25.42 -2.55
C ALA A 34 16.19 -26.84 -1.94
N GLU A 35 15.67 -27.04 -0.72
CA GLU A 35 15.66 -28.37 -0.07
C GLU A 35 14.43 -29.22 -0.43
N ARG A 36 13.27 -28.57 -0.63
CA ARG A 36 11.96 -29.21 -0.84
C ARG A 36 11.18 -28.51 -1.95
N PRO A 37 11.50 -28.81 -3.23
CA PRO A 37 10.85 -28.17 -4.38
C PRO A 37 9.36 -28.52 -4.49
N ASP A 38 8.94 -29.65 -3.93
CA ASP A 38 7.54 -30.09 -3.80
C ASP A 38 6.66 -29.08 -3.04
N LYS A 39 7.26 -28.22 -2.20
CA LYS A 39 6.54 -27.22 -1.40
C LYS A 39 6.42 -25.85 -2.07
N PHE A 40 7.01 -25.66 -3.25
CA PHE A 40 7.06 -24.38 -3.96
C PHE A 40 5.69 -23.69 -4.07
N GLY A 41 4.66 -24.43 -4.51
CA GLY A 41 3.31 -23.87 -4.68
C GLY A 41 2.71 -23.33 -3.38
N ARG A 42 2.98 -23.97 -2.24
CA ARG A 42 2.51 -23.52 -0.91
C ARG A 42 3.32 -22.32 -0.41
N LEU A 43 4.61 -22.29 -0.72
CA LEU A 43 5.52 -21.21 -0.37
C LEU A 43 5.19 -19.92 -1.13
N ILE A 44 4.76 -20.00 -2.40
CA ILE A 44 4.25 -18.84 -3.15
C ILE A 44 3.06 -18.20 -2.43
N VAL A 45 2.12 -19.02 -1.93
CA VAL A 45 0.95 -18.50 -1.20
C VAL A 45 1.39 -17.78 0.07
N TYR A 46 2.35 -18.33 0.82
CA TYR A 46 2.89 -17.66 2.01
C TYR A 46 3.66 -16.37 1.69
N GLN A 47 4.35 -16.33 0.56
CA GLN A 47 4.98 -15.11 0.03
C GLN A 47 3.96 -14.03 -0.36
N ALA A 48 2.73 -14.40 -0.70
CA ALA A 48 1.69 -13.44 -1.09
C ALA A 48 0.99 -12.80 0.12
N LEU A 49 1.03 -13.41 1.31
CA LEU A 49 0.39 -12.89 2.52
C LEU A 49 0.86 -11.48 2.96
N PRO A 50 2.16 -11.09 2.85
CA PRO A 50 2.64 -9.76 3.22
C PRO A 50 2.22 -8.63 2.25
N MET A 51 1.48 -8.93 1.18
CA MET A 51 1.08 -7.95 0.16
C MET A 51 -0.03 -7.00 0.65
N THR A 52 -0.62 -7.24 1.82
CA THR A 52 -1.78 -6.49 2.34
C THR A 52 -1.51 -4.99 2.48
N GLN A 53 -0.34 -4.59 2.96
CA GLN A 53 -0.01 -3.16 3.17
C GLN A 53 0.06 -2.40 1.84
N GLY A 54 0.59 -3.03 0.78
CA GLY A 54 0.60 -2.44 -0.56
C GLY A 54 -0.81 -2.28 -1.13
N ILE A 55 -1.69 -3.27 -0.90
CA ILE A 55 -3.08 -3.22 -1.38
C ILE A 55 -3.86 -2.11 -0.66
N TYR A 56 -3.73 -1.99 0.66
CA TYR A 56 -4.42 -0.94 1.42
C TYR A 56 -3.90 0.46 1.08
N GLY A 57 -2.58 0.64 0.95
CA GLY A 57 -1.98 1.90 0.53
C GLY A 57 -2.44 2.35 -0.85
N LEU A 58 -2.53 1.42 -1.81
CA LEU A 58 -3.06 1.69 -3.15
C LEU A 58 -4.56 2.03 -3.13
N LEU A 59 -5.37 1.22 -2.45
CA LEU A 59 -6.82 1.38 -2.40
C LEU A 59 -7.21 2.74 -1.80
N ILE A 60 -6.62 3.08 -0.65
CA ILE A 60 -6.90 4.34 0.05
C ILE A 60 -6.51 5.54 -0.82
N SER A 61 -5.39 5.45 -1.51
CA SER A 61 -4.90 6.55 -2.34
C SER A 61 -5.77 6.78 -3.57
N ILE A 62 -6.26 5.72 -4.21
CA ILE A 62 -7.26 5.82 -5.29
C ILE A 62 -8.56 6.43 -4.77
N LEU A 63 -9.03 6.01 -3.59
CA LEU A 63 -10.25 6.54 -2.98
C LEU A 63 -10.11 8.04 -2.67
N VAL A 64 -9.01 8.46 -2.06
CA VAL A 64 -8.76 9.89 -1.76
C VAL A 64 -8.72 10.71 -3.03
N LEU A 65 -8.04 10.24 -4.09
CA LEU A 65 -8.02 10.90 -5.39
C LEU A 65 -9.44 11.03 -5.99
N ASN A 66 -10.26 9.99 -5.85
CA ASN A 66 -11.62 9.99 -6.38
C ASN A 66 -12.52 11.02 -5.68
N PHE A 67 -12.44 11.09 -4.34
CA PHE A 67 -13.23 12.02 -3.53
C PHE A 67 -12.73 13.48 -3.59
N THR A 68 -11.51 13.72 -4.09
CA THR A 68 -11.02 15.09 -4.38
C THR A 68 -11.63 15.71 -5.65
N GLY A 69 -12.54 15.02 -6.34
CA GLY A 69 -13.25 15.53 -7.52
C GLY A 69 -12.48 15.39 -8.84
N LEU A 70 -11.23 14.88 -8.82
CA LEU A 70 -10.39 14.76 -10.00
C LEU A 70 -10.93 13.75 -11.03
N THR A 71 -11.65 12.73 -10.57
CA THR A 71 -12.23 11.67 -11.43
C THR A 71 -13.76 11.73 -11.52
N GLY A 72 -14.38 12.87 -11.17
CA GLY A 72 -15.82 13.08 -11.31
C GLY A 72 -16.71 12.42 -10.22
N GLY A 73 -16.13 11.97 -9.11
CA GLY A 73 -16.85 11.45 -7.94
C GLY A 73 -17.45 12.54 -7.04
N PRO A 74 -18.30 12.18 -6.05
CA PRO A 74 -18.89 13.15 -5.12
C PRO A 74 -17.79 13.92 -4.38
N GLU A 75 -17.79 15.23 -4.55
CA GLU A 75 -16.75 16.11 -4.03
C GLU A 75 -16.92 16.30 -2.53
N ILE A 76 -16.03 15.73 -1.71
CA ILE A 76 -16.08 15.90 -0.26
C ILE A 76 -15.36 17.20 0.07
N ALA A 77 -16.12 18.28 0.35
CA ALA A 77 -15.58 19.62 0.65
C ALA A 77 -14.55 19.65 1.80
N ILE A 78 -14.60 18.66 2.70
CA ILE A 78 -13.66 18.47 3.81
C ILE A 78 -12.23 18.21 3.28
N LEU A 79 -12.06 17.53 2.13
CA LEU A 79 -10.74 17.23 1.54
C LEU A 79 -10.01 18.47 0.98
N LYS A 80 -10.70 19.60 0.79
CA LYS A 80 -10.08 20.87 0.37
C LYS A 80 -9.42 21.63 1.53
N GLN A 81 -9.73 21.27 2.78
CA GLN A 81 -9.14 21.92 3.95
C GLN A 81 -7.67 21.49 4.14
N PRO A 82 -6.74 22.42 4.41
CA PRO A 82 -5.32 22.11 4.61
C PRO A 82 -5.07 21.03 5.69
N PHE A 83 -5.90 21.02 6.75
CA PHE A 83 -5.82 20.05 7.85
C PHE A 83 -6.05 18.60 7.42
N VAL A 84 -6.80 18.37 6.33
CA VAL A 84 -7.11 17.03 5.84
C VAL A 84 -5.99 16.44 4.99
N GLY A 85 -5.16 17.30 4.39
CA GLY A 85 -3.90 16.88 3.77
C GLY A 85 -2.92 16.26 4.77
N TRP A 86 -2.89 16.74 6.01
CA TRP A 86 -2.11 16.13 7.09
C TRP A 86 -2.69 14.79 7.55
N GLY A 87 -4.03 14.66 7.58
CA GLY A 87 -4.70 13.40 7.87
C GLY A 87 -4.41 12.31 6.83
N ALA A 88 -4.42 12.66 5.54
CA ALA A 88 -4.07 11.74 4.46
C ALA A 88 -2.59 11.28 4.55
N LEU A 89 -1.70 12.18 4.95
CA LEU A 89 -0.27 11.88 5.16
C LEU A 89 -0.07 10.96 6.37
N ALA A 90 -0.80 11.19 7.46
CA ALA A 90 -0.79 10.32 8.64
C ALA A 90 -1.33 8.91 8.35
N ILE A 91 -2.40 8.80 7.56
CA ILE A 91 -2.92 7.50 7.09
C ILE A 91 -1.84 6.75 6.30
N GLY A 92 -1.11 7.45 5.43
CA GLY A 92 0.00 6.87 4.67
C GLY A 92 1.20 6.35 5.45
N ILE A 93 1.41 6.85 6.67
CA ILE A 93 2.51 6.42 7.56
C ILE A 93 2.09 5.21 8.41
N VAL A 94 0.80 5.05 8.68
CA VAL A 94 0.26 3.99 9.55
C VAL A 94 0.07 2.65 8.81
N ILE A 95 0.02 2.68 7.46
CA ILE A 95 -0.09 1.50 6.57
C ILE A 95 1.31 1.05 6.16
#